data_AF-A0A8J2R003-F1
#
_entry.id   AF-A0A8J2R003-F1
#
_cell.length_a   1.000
_cell.length_b   1.000
_cell.length_c   1.000
_cell.angle_alpha   90.00
_cell.angle_beta   90.00
_cell.angle_gamma   90.00
#
_symmetry.space_group_name_H-M   'P 1'
#
loop_
_entity.id
_entity.type
_entity.pdbx_description
1 polymer ?
#
loop_
_entity_poly.entity_id
_entity_poly.type
_entity_poly.pdbx_seq_one_letter_code
_entity_poly.pdbx_strand_id
1 'polypeptide(L)'
;MYRNKKDVDKHVESLMHKLSSKDFKTRACSIARLYYDVGDYRSCQKYVEQYLGVKSNNAAAHKLLGQAFHKLGEKMKAFEQYTISYDLDPSQTITLLDICELLANEEGIINLARAKYWCEKAEAIYPKHPITFRLRERLLSDANSDPEALVKLLKTELDARPKDAVLHGRLLKHYLQSNKITEAFDHSCDIEFKKNYFSDNYAWYECLSEVLKYNNLKQNNWLYQLLLLTVRERLCVLSLTEVPNASGKNLLECSDLLNAYDQALDSVAKSGHAEGFGEFHTNILQHHRGQIAFHAATLLLKKAKKNQTNWREAKKFVTPLMLIAWQTVPLDLKVNWLVHAPQKQQNAIKRWYVEGSYRCSQSGHYLLSNIQDKSQIILDQISELCSGTNWKDKLYENLFTTPDQLSKKNSSYLLSKLMTSPALRLPRKVEVQAYDDDAQREYPSSLHHFVWMLLNYKNYADFKCTLFDMLTPNMTSCGPETLNKIDVLAFLYSTTLTTLRQKDHSNNFHATDNVKTLTSKYNRFIMFPTTN
;
A
#
# COMPACT_ATOMS: atom_id res chain seq x y z
N MET A 1 -19.38 31.08 17.10
CA MET A 1 -18.74 30.53 15.88
C MET A 1 -19.87 30.18 14.91
N TYR A 2 -19.93 30.84 13.76
CA TYR A 2 -20.97 30.58 12.74
C TYR A 2 -20.74 29.20 12.13
N ARG A 3 -21.79 28.38 12.02
CA ARG A 3 -21.64 26.97 11.62
C ARG A 3 -21.99 26.72 10.16
N ASN A 4 -22.79 27.58 9.56
CA ASN A 4 -23.23 27.45 8.18
C ASN A 4 -23.46 28.84 7.56
N LYS A 5 -23.61 28.86 6.23
CA LYS A 5 -23.90 30.07 5.44
C LYS A 5 -25.08 30.89 5.98
N LYS A 6 -26.18 30.25 6.40
CA LYS A 6 -27.39 30.96 6.86
C LYS A 6 -27.13 31.78 8.12
N ASP A 7 -26.26 31.29 9.00
CA ASP A 7 -25.89 32.02 10.22
C ASP A 7 -25.07 33.27 9.89
N VAL A 8 -24.19 33.17 8.87
CA VAL A 8 -23.39 34.30 8.36
C VAL A 8 -24.31 35.30 7.64
N ASP A 9 -25.24 34.84 6.80
CA ASP A 9 -26.19 35.71 6.08
C ASP A 9 -27.03 36.55 7.06
N LYS A 10 -27.61 35.92 8.09
CA LYS A 10 -28.36 36.62 9.15
C LYS A 10 -27.52 37.67 9.88
N HIS A 11 -26.25 37.35 10.13
CA HIS A 11 -25.33 38.29 10.76
C HIS A 11 -25.06 39.50 9.86
N VAL A 12 -24.86 39.26 8.56
CA VAL A 12 -24.64 40.31 7.57
C VAL A 12 -25.88 41.19 7.39
N GLU A 13 -27.08 40.62 7.34
CA GLU A 13 -28.34 41.37 7.33
C GLU A 13 -28.47 42.28 8.55
N SER A 14 -28.19 41.76 9.76
CA SER A 14 -28.18 42.60 10.96
C SER A 14 -27.14 43.72 10.91
N LEU A 15 -25.99 43.50 10.27
CA LEU A 15 -24.94 44.52 10.13
C LEU A 15 -25.34 45.59 9.10
N MET A 16 -25.99 45.20 8.01
CA MET A 16 -26.51 46.12 6.98
C MET A 16 -27.56 47.09 7.54
N HIS A 17 -28.43 46.62 8.45
CA HIS A 17 -29.42 47.49 9.09
C HIS A 17 -28.83 48.46 10.13
N LYS A 18 -27.67 48.13 10.71
CA LYS A 18 -27.06 48.90 11.82
C LYS A 18 -25.97 49.87 11.40
N LEU A 19 -25.33 49.63 10.25
CA LEU A 19 -24.16 50.38 9.81
C LEU A 19 -24.48 51.23 8.59
N SER A 20 -23.83 52.39 8.49
CA SER A 20 -23.86 53.18 7.26
C SER A 20 -23.19 52.41 6.10
N SER A 21 -23.51 52.74 4.85
CA SER A 21 -22.91 52.08 3.67
C SER A 21 -21.37 52.15 3.67
N LYS A 22 -20.80 53.25 4.17
CA LYS A 22 -19.34 53.43 4.26
C LYS A 22 -18.75 52.55 5.36
N ASP A 23 -19.36 52.53 6.54
CA ASP A 23 -18.88 51.74 7.68
C ASP A 23 -19.01 50.24 7.40
N PHE A 24 -20.09 49.83 6.74
CA PHE A 24 -20.28 48.45 6.31
C PHE A 24 -19.15 47.99 5.39
N LYS A 25 -18.82 48.79 4.36
CA LYS A 25 -17.73 48.46 3.43
C LYS A 25 -16.38 48.36 4.13
N THR A 26 -16.11 49.15 5.18
CA THR A 26 -14.87 49.02 5.97
C THR A 26 -14.79 47.74 6.82
N ARG A 27 -15.93 47.09 7.10
CA ARG A 27 -16.00 45.80 7.82
C ARG A 27 -16.18 44.61 6.89
N ALA A 28 -16.35 44.83 5.58
CA ALA A 28 -16.62 43.79 4.60
C ALA A 28 -15.50 42.72 4.53
N CYS A 29 -14.23 43.06 4.83
CA CYS A 29 -13.15 42.07 4.92
C CYS A 29 -13.35 41.05 6.05
N SER A 30 -13.84 41.48 7.22
CA SER A 30 -14.15 40.54 8.31
C SER A 30 -15.33 39.64 7.98
N ILE A 31 -16.33 40.18 7.26
CA ILE A 31 -17.49 39.41 6.78
C ILE A 31 -17.04 38.35 5.76
N ALA A 32 -16.17 38.72 4.84
CA ALA A 32 -15.63 37.80 3.85
C ALA A 32 -14.89 36.61 4.49
N ARG A 33 -14.13 36.83 5.57
CA ARG A 33 -13.45 35.75 6.29
C ARG A 33 -14.45 34.74 6.87
N LEU A 34 -15.58 35.21 7.39
CA LEU A 34 -16.65 34.32 7.88
C LEU A 34 -17.23 33.46 6.75
N TYR A 35 -17.42 34.03 5.55
CA TYR A 35 -17.86 33.26 4.38
C TYR A 35 -16.82 32.25 3.89
N TYR A 36 -15.53 32.59 3.97
CA TYR A 36 -14.45 31.66 3.67
C TYR A 36 -14.47 30.46 4.63
N ASP A 37 -14.61 30.71 5.94
CA ASP A 37 -14.60 29.67 6.98
C ASP A 37 -15.78 28.68 6.83
N VAL A 38 -16.93 29.14 6.34
CA VAL A 38 -18.10 28.28 6.06
C VAL A 38 -18.08 27.65 4.66
N GLY A 39 -17.04 27.92 3.85
CA GLY A 39 -16.83 27.34 2.53
C GLY A 39 -17.62 27.99 1.38
N ASP A 40 -18.23 29.17 1.58
CA ASP A 40 -18.90 29.91 0.51
C ASP A 40 -17.98 30.94 -0.14
N TYR A 41 -17.14 30.45 -1.06
CA TYR A 41 -16.08 31.23 -1.68
C TYR A 41 -16.60 32.34 -2.62
N ARG A 42 -17.79 32.20 -3.22
CA ARG A 42 -18.39 33.25 -4.07
C ARG A 42 -18.83 34.47 -3.25
N SER A 43 -19.45 34.23 -2.10
CA SER A 43 -19.81 35.32 -1.19
C SER A 43 -18.56 35.97 -0.61
N CYS A 44 -17.55 35.17 -0.23
CA CYS A 44 -16.25 35.69 0.19
C CYS A 44 -15.68 36.66 -0.85
N GLN A 45 -15.55 36.25 -2.11
CA GLN A 45 -15.05 37.08 -3.21
C GLN A 45 -15.78 38.44 -3.27
N LYS A 46 -17.12 38.42 -3.32
CA LYS A 46 -17.94 39.64 -3.41
C LYS A 46 -17.65 40.63 -2.28
N TYR A 47 -17.55 40.16 -1.04
CA TYR A 47 -17.32 41.03 0.12
C TYR A 47 -15.87 41.52 0.20
N VAL A 48 -14.88 40.73 -0.24
CA VAL A 48 -13.50 41.20 -0.32
C VAL A 48 -13.35 42.28 -1.40
N GLU A 49 -13.94 42.11 -2.58
CA GLU A 49 -13.92 43.12 -3.66
C GLU A 49 -14.56 44.44 -3.21
N GLN A 50 -15.67 44.38 -2.47
CA GLN A 50 -16.29 45.56 -1.86
C GLN A 50 -15.38 46.28 -0.87
N TYR A 51 -14.62 45.53 -0.06
CA TYR A 51 -13.65 46.09 0.88
C TYR A 51 -12.48 46.74 0.15
N LEU A 52 -11.91 46.05 -0.85
CA LEU A 52 -10.80 46.55 -1.66
C LEU A 52 -11.17 47.78 -2.48
N GLY A 53 -12.45 47.92 -2.88
CA GLY A 53 -12.97 49.15 -3.49
C GLY A 53 -12.92 50.39 -2.58
N VAL A 54 -12.81 50.21 -1.26
CA VAL A 54 -12.65 51.30 -0.28
C VAL A 54 -11.21 51.41 0.24
N LYS A 55 -10.56 50.27 0.48
CA LYS A 55 -9.17 50.18 0.92
C LYS A 55 -8.39 49.29 -0.04
N SER A 56 -7.93 49.89 -1.13
CA SER A 56 -7.20 49.19 -2.20
C SER A 56 -5.83 48.69 -1.76
N ASN A 57 -5.17 49.35 -0.81
CA ASN A 57 -3.84 48.97 -0.34
C ASN A 57 -3.92 48.13 0.95
N ASN A 58 -4.46 46.92 0.86
CA ASN A 58 -4.52 45.98 2.00
C ASN A 58 -4.07 44.58 1.59
N ALA A 59 -2.84 44.21 1.97
CA ALA A 59 -2.25 42.91 1.65
C ALA A 59 -3.11 41.72 2.11
N ALA A 60 -3.58 41.72 3.36
CA ALA A 60 -4.37 40.62 3.91
C ALA A 60 -5.70 40.40 3.17
N ALA A 61 -6.33 41.47 2.68
CA ALA A 61 -7.54 41.38 1.87
C ALA A 61 -7.24 40.81 0.46
N HIS A 62 -6.17 41.25 -0.20
CA HIS A 62 -5.72 40.65 -1.47
C HIS A 62 -5.37 39.17 -1.31
N LYS A 63 -4.73 38.78 -0.20
CA LYS A 63 -4.49 37.36 0.12
C LYS A 63 -5.78 36.56 0.23
N LEU A 64 -6.76 37.06 0.98
CA LEU A 64 -8.05 36.38 1.16
C LEU A 64 -8.82 36.24 -0.17
N LEU A 65 -8.72 37.25 -1.04
CA LEU A 65 -9.28 37.19 -2.39
C LEU A 65 -8.59 36.12 -3.25
N GLY A 66 -7.25 36.04 -3.17
CA GLY A 66 -6.48 34.98 -3.83
C GLY A 66 -6.87 33.58 -3.35
N GLN A 67 -7.08 33.41 -2.04
CA GLN A 67 -7.56 32.16 -1.45
C GLN A 67 -8.96 31.76 -1.94
N ALA A 68 -9.87 32.74 -2.05
CA ALA A 68 -11.21 32.52 -2.58
C ALA A 68 -11.15 32.10 -4.06
N PHE A 69 -10.39 32.81 -4.90
CA PHE A 69 -10.22 32.47 -6.31
C PHE A 69 -9.58 31.08 -6.50
N HIS A 70 -8.58 30.74 -5.67
CA HIS A 70 -7.96 29.41 -5.72
C HIS A 70 -8.99 28.31 -5.44
N LYS A 71 -9.84 28.48 -4.42
CA LYS A 71 -10.91 27.51 -4.09
C LYS A 71 -12.04 27.46 -5.13
N LEU A 72 -12.26 28.55 -5.87
CA LEU A 72 -13.21 28.61 -6.99
C LEU A 72 -12.66 28.02 -8.29
N GLY A 73 -11.38 27.64 -8.35
CA GLY A 73 -10.72 27.15 -9.56
C GLY A 73 -10.23 28.26 -10.51
N GLU A 74 -10.38 29.54 -10.14
CA GLU A 74 -9.94 30.71 -10.92
C GLU A 74 -8.47 31.04 -10.65
N LYS A 75 -7.58 30.11 -11.01
CA LYS A 75 -6.17 30.11 -10.60
C LYS A 75 -5.35 31.33 -11.09
N MET A 76 -5.60 31.83 -12.30
CA MET A 76 -4.92 33.03 -12.82
C MET A 76 -5.22 34.28 -11.98
N LYS A 77 -6.49 34.49 -11.62
CA LYS A 77 -6.87 35.59 -10.75
C LYS A 77 -6.32 35.39 -9.35
N ALA A 78 -6.28 34.16 -8.85
CA ALA A 78 -5.65 33.85 -7.58
C ALA A 78 -4.17 34.27 -7.56
N PHE A 79 -3.43 33.93 -8.62
CA PHE A 79 -2.02 34.29 -8.78
C PHE A 79 -1.78 35.80 -8.79
N GLU A 80 -2.59 36.55 -9.53
CA GLU A 80 -2.51 38.02 -9.57
C GLU A 80 -2.77 38.64 -8.18
N GLN A 81 -3.81 38.18 -7.48
CA GLN A 81 -4.15 38.70 -6.16
C GLN A 81 -3.11 38.35 -5.10
N TYR A 82 -2.52 37.16 -5.15
CA TYR A 82 -1.40 36.81 -4.27
C TYR A 82 -0.14 37.62 -4.58
N THR A 83 0.15 37.88 -5.86
CA THR A 83 1.27 38.73 -6.27
C THR A 83 1.10 40.14 -5.70
N ILE A 84 -0.07 40.75 -5.88
CA ILE A 84 -0.39 42.06 -5.30
C ILE A 84 -0.24 42.02 -3.77
N SER A 85 -0.80 41.00 -3.11
CA SER A 85 -0.66 40.86 -1.66
C SER A 85 0.80 40.80 -1.20
N TYR A 86 1.65 40.09 -1.92
CA TYR A 86 3.06 39.94 -1.60
C TYR A 86 3.85 41.22 -1.87
N ASP A 87 3.56 41.93 -2.96
CA ASP A 87 4.19 43.21 -3.30
C ASP A 87 3.83 44.30 -2.28
N LEU A 88 2.62 44.26 -1.71
CA LEU A 88 2.18 45.16 -0.64
C LEU A 88 2.81 44.85 0.72
N ASP A 89 3.08 43.58 1.02
CA ASP A 89 3.71 43.16 2.27
C ASP A 89 4.61 41.92 2.08
N PRO A 90 5.90 42.14 1.74
CA PRO A 90 6.85 41.06 1.51
C PRO A 90 7.20 40.24 2.76
N SER A 91 6.82 40.70 3.96
CA SER A 91 7.04 39.94 5.20
C SER A 91 6.13 38.73 5.33
N GLN A 92 5.05 38.66 4.53
CA GLN A 92 4.12 37.53 4.48
C GLN A 92 4.71 36.37 3.67
N THR A 93 5.74 35.74 4.21
CA THR A 93 6.45 34.62 3.59
C THR A 93 5.54 33.42 3.29
N ILE A 94 4.42 33.26 3.99
CA ILE A 94 3.40 32.23 3.68
C ILE A 94 2.74 32.51 2.32
N THR A 95 2.49 33.78 1.96
CA THR A 95 1.88 34.15 0.67
C THR A 95 2.81 33.80 -0.49
N LEU A 96 4.14 33.85 -0.29
CA LEU A 96 5.12 33.35 -1.26
C LEU A 96 4.94 31.84 -1.51
N LEU A 97 4.68 31.04 -0.48
CA LEU A 97 4.39 29.61 -0.64
C LEU A 97 3.07 29.38 -1.39
N ASP A 98 2.03 30.18 -1.13
CA ASP A 98 0.75 30.12 -1.84
C ASP A 98 0.96 30.40 -3.36
N ILE A 99 1.82 31.38 -3.70
CA ILE A 99 2.21 31.68 -5.09
C ILE A 99 2.96 30.50 -5.71
N CYS A 100 3.96 29.96 -5.02
CA CYS A 100 4.74 28.82 -5.51
C CYS A 100 3.90 27.56 -5.66
N GLU A 101 2.87 27.35 -4.84
CA GLU A 101 1.96 26.20 -4.96
C GLU A 101 1.13 26.29 -6.24
N LEU A 102 0.57 27.46 -6.55
CA LEU A 102 -0.13 27.69 -7.82
C LEU A 102 0.81 27.44 -9.01
N LEU A 103 2.03 27.97 -8.93
CA LEU A 103 3.06 27.78 -9.94
C LEU A 103 3.60 26.35 -10.03
N ALA A 104 3.47 25.50 -9.01
CA ALA A 104 3.94 24.12 -9.09
C ALA A 104 2.89 23.18 -9.70
N ASN A 105 1.60 23.53 -9.61
CA ASN A 105 0.48 22.62 -9.91
C ASN A 105 -0.20 22.80 -11.28
N GLU A 106 0.20 23.78 -12.10
CA GLU A 106 -0.41 24.01 -13.42
C GLU A 106 0.48 23.51 -14.56
N GLU A 107 -0.08 23.12 -15.69
CA GLU A 107 0.66 22.94 -16.94
C GLU A 107 0.16 24.03 -17.91
N GLY A 108 1.05 24.90 -18.39
CA GLY A 108 0.78 25.75 -19.56
C GLY A 108 0.22 27.17 -19.37
N ILE A 109 -0.24 27.60 -18.18
CA ILE A 109 -0.89 28.93 -18.05
C ILE A 109 0.06 30.04 -17.54
N ILE A 110 0.97 29.72 -16.61
CA ILE A 110 1.89 30.71 -16.04
C ILE A 110 3.28 30.60 -16.69
N ASN A 111 3.76 31.70 -17.28
CA ASN A 111 5.04 31.81 -18.00
C ASN A 111 6.23 31.31 -17.16
N LEU A 112 7.08 30.47 -17.76
CA LEU A 112 8.32 29.92 -17.17
C LEU A 112 9.23 30.99 -16.54
N ALA A 113 9.30 32.18 -17.13
CA ALA A 113 10.11 33.28 -16.60
C ALA A 113 9.59 33.77 -15.23
N ARG A 114 8.27 33.84 -15.05
CA ARG A 114 7.66 34.20 -13.75
C ARG A 114 7.85 33.10 -12.74
N ALA A 115 7.70 31.84 -13.15
CA ALA A 115 7.92 30.69 -12.29
C ALA A 115 9.36 30.64 -11.77
N LYS A 116 10.38 30.93 -12.62
CA LYS A 116 11.79 31.04 -12.20
C LYS A 116 11.99 32.12 -11.14
N TYR A 117 11.48 33.33 -11.37
CA TYR A 117 11.60 34.45 -10.43
C TYR A 117 11.06 34.10 -9.03
N TRP A 118 9.87 33.52 -8.96
CA TRP A 118 9.26 33.14 -7.68
C TRP A 118 9.97 31.96 -7.02
N CYS A 119 10.51 31.03 -7.81
CA CYS A 119 11.33 29.93 -7.31
C CYS A 119 12.61 30.44 -6.63
N GLU A 120 13.34 31.37 -7.24
CA GLU A 120 14.56 31.96 -6.65
C GLU A 120 14.27 32.65 -5.31
N LYS A 121 13.16 33.40 -5.21
CA LYS A 121 12.72 34.00 -3.95
C LYS A 121 12.38 32.95 -2.89
N ALA A 122 11.68 31.90 -3.28
CA ALA A 122 11.30 30.83 -2.37
C ALA A 122 12.52 30.00 -1.92
N GLU A 123 13.54 29.83 -2.74
CA GLU A 123 14.79 29.16 -2.36
C GLU A 123 15.60 29.95 -1.34
N ALA A 124 15.60 31.29 -1.43
CA ALA A 124 16.29 32.14 -0.48
C ALA A 124 15.70 32.06 0.95
N ILE A 125 14.38 31.87 1.06
CA ILE A 125 13.66 31.87 2.35
C ILE A 125 13.37 30.44 2.83
N TYR A 126 13.03 29.54 1.90
CA TYR A 126 12.53 28.20 2.12
C TYR A 126 13.22 27.13 1.26
N PRO A 127 14.55 26.96 1.37
CA PRO A 127 15.32 26.09 0.48
C PRO A 127 14.94 24.60 0.57
N LYS A 128 14.41 24.15 1.72
CA LYS A 128 14.03 22.74 1.98
C LYS A 128 12.52 22.50 2.01
N HIS A 129 11.71 23.50 1.62
CA HIS A 129 10.26 23.37 1.71
C HIS A 129 9.71 22.54 0.53
N PRO A 130 8.77 21.60 0.74
CA PRO A 130 8.27 20.71 -0.33
C PRO A 130 7.68 21.45 -1.53
N ILE A 131 7.06 22.61 -1.32
CA ILE A 131 6.48 23.44 -2.40
C ILE A 131 7.60 24.07 -3.25
N THR A 132 8.64 24.61 -2.62
CA THR A 132 9.82 25.15 -3.32
C THR A 132 10.47 24.08 -4.17
N PHE A 133 10.65 22.89 -3.60
CA PHE A 133 11.17 21.72 -4.33
C PHE A 133 10.30 21.35 -5.52
N ARG A 134 8.97 21.26 -5.37
CA ARG A 134 8.04 20.92 -6.46
C ARG A 134 8.09 21.95 -7.59
N LEU A 135 8.16 23.24 -7.26
CA LEU A 135 8.29 24.30 -8.26
C LEU A 135 9.61 24.18 -9.04
N ARG A 136 10.71 23.93 -8.33
CA ARG A 136 12.03 23.70 -8.95
C ARG A 136 12.05 22.46 -9.84
N GLU A 137 11.48 21.36 -9.36
CA GLU A 137 11.31 20.12 -10.12
C GLU A 137 10.56 20.39 -11.43
N ARG A 138 9.40 21.05 -11.36
CA ARG A 138 8.62 21.43 -12.55
C ARG A 138 9.43 22.29 -13.51
N LEU A 139 10.11 23.32 -13.01
CA LEU A 139 10.93 24.21 -13.84
C LEU A 139 12.04 23.48 -14.60
N LEU A 140 12.62 22.44 -13.99
CA LEU A 140 13.63 21.60 -14.64
C LEU A 140 13.01 20.62 -15.65
N SER A 141 11.83 20.08 -15.36
CA SER A 141 11.10 19.21 -16.29
C SER A 141 10.60 19.94 -17.55
N ASP A 142 10.13 21.18 -17.42
CA ASP A 142 9.59 21.98 -18.55
C ASP A 142 10.67 22.64 -19.42
N ALA A 143 11.89 22.87 -18.89
CA ALA A 143 12.88 23.73 -19.52
C ALA A 143 13.76 23.08 -20.61
N ASN A 144 13.53 21.81 -21.00
CA ASN A 144 14.45 21.05 -21.88
C ASN A 144 15.94 21.15 -21.46
N SER A 145 16.20 21.52 -20.21
CA SER A 145 17.52 21.93 -19.74
C SER A 145 18.01 20.95 -18.70
N ASP A 146 18.96 20.14 -19.15
CA ASP A 146 19.79 19.23 -18.37
C ASP A 146 19.02 18.14 -17.57
N PRO A 147 18.75 16.97 -18.19
CA PRO A 147 18.24 15.79 -17.49
C PRO A 147 19.01 15.44 -16.22
N GLU A 148 20.30 15.77 -16.13
CA GLU A 148 21.13 15.47 -14.96
C GLU A 148 20.93 16.43 -13.81
N ALA A 149 20.60 17.70 -14.08
CA ALA A 149 20.27 18.67 -13.03
C ALA A 149 19.06 18.21 -12.22
N LEU A 150 18.05 17.65 -12.89
CA LEU A 150 16.87 17.10 -12.22
C LEU A 150 17.19 15.84 -11.42
N VAL A 151 17.97 14.90 -11.99
CA VAL A 151 18.44 13.72 -11.24
C VAL A 151 19.22 14.13 -9.99
N LYS A 152 20.11 15.13 -10.10
CA LYS A 152 20.89 15.63 -8.97
C LYS A 152 19.99 16.21 -7.88
N LEU A 153 19.00 17.02 -8.27
CA LEU A 153 18.01 17.59 -7.35
C LEU A 153 17.22 16.48 -6.62
N LEU A 154 16.69 15.51 -7.36
CA LEU A 154 15.93 14.40 -6.80
C LEU A 154 16.79 13.58 -5.84
N LYS A 155 18.06 13.29 -6.19
CA LYS A 155 18.99 12.58 -5.30
C LYS A 155 19.29 13.35 -4.01
N THR A 156 19.56 14.65 -4.10
CA THR A 156 19.80 15.48 -2.90
C THR A 156 18.59 15.50 -1.95
N GLU A 157 17.38 15.47 -2.50
CA GLU A 157 16.17 15.45 -1.70
C GLU A 157 15.91 14.06 -1.11
N LEU A 158 16.23 13.00 -1.85
CA LEU A 158 16.18 11.62 -1.36
C LEU A 158 17.19 11.36 -0.25
N ASP A 159 18.34 12.01 -0.24
CA ASP A 159 19.30 11.93 0.87
C ASP A 159 18.70 12.51 2.17
N ALA A 160 17.89 13.58 2.05
CA ALA A 160 17.16 14.15 3.18
C ALA A 160 15.91 13.35 3.56
N ARG A 161 15.21 12.77 2.58
CA ARG A 161 13.93 12.06 2.74
C ARG A 161 13.93 10.68 2.07
N PRO A 162 14.77 9.73 2.55
CA PRO A 162 14.97 8.44 1.87
C PRO A 162 13.76 7.49 1.95
N LYS A 163 12.76 7.80 2.79
CA LYS A 163 11.53 7.00 2.93
C LYS A 163 10.33 7.61 2.21
N ASP A 164 10.56 8.53 1.26
CA ASP A 164 9.49 9.13 0.45
C ASP A 164 9.33 8.36 -0.87
N ALA A 165 8.38 7.43 -0.92
CA ALA A 165 8.12 6.61 -2.11
C ALA A 165 7.76 7.43 -3.34
N VAL A 166 7.13 8.60 -3.18
CA VAL A 166 6.76 9.47 -4.29
C VAL A 166 8.00 10.04 -4.95
N LEU A 167 9.00 10.47 -4.18
CA LEU A 167 10.29 10.94 -4.72
C LEU A 167 11.04 9.84 -5.48
N HIS A 168 11.05 8.61 -4.95
CA HIS A 168 11.63 7.48 -5.69
C HIS A 168 10.89 7.21 -7.00
N GLY A 169 9.56 7.22 -6.98
CA GLY A 169 8.73 7.04 -8.19
C GLY A 169 8.98 8.13 -9.24
N ARG A 170 9.15 9.40 -8.82
CA ARG A 170 9.49 10.51 -9.73
C ARG A 170 10.86 10.33 -10.36
N LEU A 171 11.87 9.90 -9.60
CA LEU A 171 13.20 9.59 -10.14
C LEU A 171 13.15 8.47 -11.16
N LEU A 172 12.40 7.39 -10.89
CA LEU A 172 12.21 6.30 -11.85
C LEU A 172 11.53 6.76 -13.13
N LYS A 173 10.46 7.57 -13.03
CA LYS A 173 9.77 8.14 -14.18
C LYS A 173 10.71 8.97 -15.05
N HIS A 174 11.54 9.81 -14.43
CA HIS A 174 12.50 10.64 -15.14
C HIS A 174 13.59 9.81 -15.83
N TYR A 175 14.11 8.76 -15.16
CA TYR A 175 15.04 7.84 -15.80
C TYR A 175 14.43 7.15 -17.02
N LEU A 176 13.17 6.71 -16.94
CA LEU A 176 12.47 6.11 -18.08
C LEU A 176 12.29 7.11 -19.23
N GLN A 177 11.88 8.35 -18.94
CA GLN A 177 11.73 9.41 -19.95
C GLN A 177 13.06 9.79 -20.62
N SER A 178 14.16 9.72 -19.86
CA SER A 178 15.51 9.98 -20.35
C SER A 178 16.18 8.76 -21.00
N ASN A 179 15.44 7.66 -21.21
CA ASN A 179 15.94 6.39 -21.74
C ASN A 179 17.09 5.75 -20.90
N LYS A 180 17.17 6.08 -19.61
CA LYS A 180 18.13 5.56 -18.62
C LYS A 180 17.57 4.35 -17.88
N ILE A 181 17.22 3.34 -18.65
CA ILE A 181 16.48 2.17 -18.17
C ILE A 181 17.31 1.36 -17.16
N THR A 182 18.62 1.26 -17.38
CA THR A 182 19.56 0.58 -16.49
C THR A 182 19.62 1.22 -15.11
N GLU A 183 19.68 2.55 -15.05
CA GLU A 183 19.72 3.32 -13.79
C GLU A 183 18.39 3.24 -13.04
N ALA A 184 17.26 3.25 -13.76
CA ALA A 184 15.95 2.99 -13.17
C ALA A 184 15.89 1.59 -12.54
N PHE A 185 16.37 0.58 -13.27
CA PHE A 185 16.37 -0.81 -12.81
C PHE A 185 17.30 -1.02 -11.60
N ASP A 186 18.50 -0.46 -11.62
CA ASP A 186 19.46 -0.56 -10.52
C ASP A 186 18.96 0.14 -9.26
N HIS A 187 18.40 1.34 -9.40
CA HIS A 187 17.79 2.08 -8.29
C HIS A 187 16.62 1.28 -7.69
N SER A 188 15.77 0.70 -8.54
CA SER A 188 14.67 -0.17 -8.12
C SER A 188 15.17 -1.33 -7.25
N CYS A 189 16.19 -2.05 -7.72
CA CYS A 189 16.76 -3.19 -7.01
C CYS A 189 17.47 -2.79 -5.71
N ASP A 190 18.11 -1.62 -5.68
CA ASP A 190 18.80 -1.13 -4.49
C ASP A 190 17.80 -0.73 -3.39
N ILE A 191 16.71 -0.05 -3.75
CA ILE A 191 15.67 0.27 -2.78
C ILE A 191 14.95 -0.98 -2.29
N GLU A 192 14.55 -1.88 -3.19
CA GLU A 192 13.79 -3.08 -2.82
C GLU A 192 14.63 -4.07 -1.99
N PHE A 193 15.86 -4.37 -2.40
CA PHE A 193 16.65 -5.46 -1.82
C PHE A 193 17.76 -5.02 -0.86
N LYS A 194 18.12 -3.73 -0.79
CA LYS A 194 19.06 -3.23 0.25
C LYS A 194 18.36 -2.48 1.37
N LYS A 195 17.30 -1.73 1.07
CA LYS A 195 16.64 -0.82 2.03
C LYS A 195 15.27 -1.31 2.49
N ASN A 196 14.48 -1.88 1.58
CA ASN A 196 13.15 -2.43 1.81
C ASN A 196 12.21 -1.48 2.58
N TYR A 197 12.11 -0.22 2.15
CA TYR A 197 11.30 0.79 2.83
C TYR A 197 9.79 0.68 2.56
N PHE A 198 9.40 0.03 1.45
CA PHE A 198 8.10 0.25 0.80
C PHE A 198 7.31 -1.04 0.60
N SER A 199 7.52 -2.06 1.44
CA SER A 199 6.87 -3.37 1.34
C SER A 199 5.35 -3.27 1.16
N ASP A 200 4.68 -2.35 1.87
CA ASP A 200 3.22 -2.19 1.82
C ASP A 200 2.75 -1.02 0.93
N ASN A 201 3.63 -0.42 0.13
CA ASN A 201 3.28 0.71 -0.73
C ASN A 201 2.91 0.24 -2.14
N TYR A 202 1.60 0.22 -2.44
CA TYR A 202 1.10 -0.21 -3.75
C TYR A 202 1.64 0.64 -4.91
N ALA A 203 1.68 1.97 -4.76
CA ALA A 203 2.13 2.89 -5.81
C ALA A 203 3.62 2.68 -6.16
N TRP A 204 4.44 2.33 -5.18
CA TRP A 204 5.84 1.95 -5.42
C TRP A 204 5.94 0.75 -6.38
N TYR A 205 5.16 -0.31 -6.14
CA TYR A 205 5.18 -1.49 -7.01
C TYR A 205 4.56 -1.23 -8.40
N GLU A 206 3.64 -0.28 -8.53
CA GLU A 206 3.21 0.20 -9.85
C GLU A 206 4.36 0.87 -10.61
N CYS A 207 5.13 1.75 -9.96
CA CYS A 207 6.33 2.33 -10.57
C CYS A 207 7.34 1.26 -10.99
N LEU A 208 7.59 0.26 -10.13
CA LEU A 208 8.49 -0.85 -10.47
C LEU A 208 7.97 -1.70 -11.63
N SER A 209 6.66 -1.92 -11.70
CA SER A 209 6.05 -2.62 -12.82
C SER A 209 6.22 -1.86 -14.14
N GLU A 210 6.21 -0.53 -14.13
CA GLU A 210 6.53 0.26 -15.33
C GLU A 210 8.00 0.10 -15.73
N VAL A 211 8.95 0.17 -14.78
CA VAL A 211 10.37 -0.06 -15.06
C VAL A 211 10.62 -1.43 -15.71
N LEU A 212 9.94 -2.47 -15.22
CA LEU A 212 10.06 -3.83 -15.76
C LEU A 212 9.51 -3.97 -17.20
N LYS A 213 8.56 -3.12 -17.63
CA LYS A 213 8.03 -3.15 -19.02
C LYS A 213 9.05 -2.66 -20.05
N TYR A 214 9.88 -1.69 -19.69
CA TYR A 214 10.89 -1.11 -20.57
C TYR A 214 12.25 -1.80 -20.47
N ASN A 215 12.42 -2.72 -19.53
CA ASN A 215 13.72 -3.33 -19.27
C ASN A 215 14.19 -4.25 -20.41
N ASN A 216 15.43 -4.07 -20.87
CA ASN A 216 16.04 -4.82 -21.97
C ASN A 216 16.91 -6.00 -21.49
N LEU A 217 16.95 -6.29 -20.18
CA LEU A 217 17.73 -7.43 -19.68
C LEU A 217 17.20 -8.76 -20.21
N LYS A 218 18.10 -9.73 -20.37
CA LYS A 218 17.73 -11.11 -20.72
C LYS A 218 16.80 -11.69 -19.66
N GLN A 219 15.78 -12.43 -20.09
CA GLN A 219 14.81 -13.06 -19.20
C GLN A 219 15.43 -14.06 -18.20
N ASN A 220 16.59 -14.64 -18.53
CA ASN A 220 17.32 -15.55 -17.65
C ASN A 220 18.22 -14.84 -16.60
N ASN A 221 18.25 -13.50 -16.58
CA ASN A 221 18.99 -12.74 -15.59
C ASN A 221 18.34 -12.89 -14.21
N TRP A 222 19.08 -13.40 -13.23
CA TRP A 222 18.54 -13.71 -11.89
C TRP A 222 17.96 -12.47 -11.18
N LEU A 223 18.55 -11.28 -11.36
CA LEU A 223 18.10 -10.06 -10.69
C LEU A 223 16.81 -9.53 -11.32
N TYR A 224 16.68 -9.64 -12.64
CA TYR A 224 15.43 -9.38 -13.35
C TYR A 224 14.32 -10.33 -12.90
N GLN A 225 14.60 -11.64 -12.87
CA GLN A 225 13.63 -12.64 -12.41
C GLN A 225 13.18 -12.38 -10.96
N LEU A 226 14.14 -12.07 -10.08
CA LEU A 226 13.88 -11.71 -8.70
C LEU A 226 12.97 -10.49 -8.59
N LEU A 227 13.29 -9.39 -9.28
CA LEU A 227 12.48 -8.17 -9.23
C LEU A 227 11.09 -8.41 -9.85
N LEU A 228 11.01 -9.10 -10.98
CA LEU A 228 9.77 -9.39 -11.68
C LEU A 228 8.78 -10.15 -10.78
N LEU A 229 9.22 -11.26 -10.19
CA LEU A 229 8.34 -12.07 -9.34
C LEU A 229 7.98 -11.36 -8.03
N THR A 230 8.92 -10.63 -7.43
CA THR A 230 8.66 -9.80 -6.24
C THR A 230 7.58 -8.76 -6.52
N VAL A 231 7.69 -8.01 -7.62
CA VAL A 231 6.72 -6.96 -7.99
C VAL A 231 5.34 -7.56 -8.28
N ARG A 232 5.29 -8.66 -9.05
CA ARG A 232 4.02 -9.32 -9.40
C ARG A 232 3.32 -9.91 -8.18
N GLU A 233 4.08 -10.55 -7.29
CA GLU A 233 3.56 -11.06 -6.03
C GLU A 233 3.05 -9.93 -5.14
N ARG A 234 3.83 -8.86 -4.93
CA ARG A 234 3.42 -7.76 -4.04
C ARG A 234 2.19 -7.02 -4.55
N LEU A 235 2.08 -6.75 -5.86
CA LEU A 235 0.84 -6.20 -6.42
C LEU A 235 -0.36 -7.13 -6.19
N CYS A 236 -0.18 -8.44 -6.37
CA CYS A 236 -1.22 -9.43 -6.09
C CYS A 236 -1.64 -9.40 -4.62
N VAL A 237 -0.71 -9.53 -3.67
CA VAL A 237 -0.98 -9.52 -2.22
C VAL A 237 -1.63 -8.22 -1.76
N LEU A 238 -1.12 -7.07 -2.19
CA LEU A 238 -1.67 -5.77 -1.81
C LEU A 238 -3.08 -5.56 -2.37
N SER A 239 -3.41 -6.12 -3.54
CA SER A 239 -4.80 -6.12 -4.04
C SER A 239 -5.73 -7.04 -3.25
N LEU A 240 -5.20 -8.17 -2.76
CA LEU A 240 -5.93 -9.11 -1.92
C LEU A 240 -6.14 -8.58 -0.51
N THR A 241 -5.30 -7.66 -0.05
CA THR A 241 -5.36 -7.00 1.26
C THR A 241 -6.67 -6.22 1.41
N GLU A 242 -7.30 -6.30 2.58
CA GLU A 242 -8.47 -5.48 2.92
C GLU A 242 -8.06 -4.36 3.87
N VAL A 243 -8.29 -3.11 3.47
CA VAL A 243 -7.97 -1.92 4.28
C VAL A 243 -9.24 -1.38 4.94
N PRO A 244 -9.26 -1.13 6.25
CA PRO A 244 -10.39 -0.50 6.91
C PRO A 244 -10.69 0.87 6.30
N ASN A 245 -11.96 1.15 5.97
CA ASN A 245 -12.43 2.46 5.48
C ASN A 245 -11.92 2.90 4.09
N ALA A 246 -11.26 2.03 3.32
CA ALA A 246 -10.97 2.28 1.91
C ALA A 246 -11.72 1.28 1.02
N SER A 247 -12.10 1.70 -0.19
CA SER A 247 -12.57 0.77 -1.21
C SER A 247 -11.38 -0.09 -1.65
N GLY A 248 -11.27 -1.29 -1.07
CA GLY A 248 -10.30 -2.28 -1.53
C GLY A 248 -10.47 -2.58 -3.03
N LYS A 249 -9.41 -3.07 -3.67
CA LYS A 249 -9.43 -3.42 -5.10
C LYS A 249 -10.59 -4.36 -5.41
N ASN A 250 -11.18 -4.17 -6.60
CA ASN A 250 -12.31 -4.99 -7.00
C ASN A 250 -11.83 -6.43 -7.26
N LEU A 251 -12.74 -7.41 -7.27
CA LEU A 251 -12.34 -8.82 -7.44
C LEU A 251 -11.71 -9.11 -8.80
N LEU A 252 -12.11 -8.36 -9.82
CA LEU A 252 -11.57 -8.50 -11.17
C LEU A 252 -10.09 -8.09 -11.19
N GLU A 253 -9.75 -6.93 -10.62
CA GLU A 253 -8.37 -6.46 -10.47
C GLU A 253 -7.51 -7.47 -9.67
N CYS A 254 -8.04 -8.04 -8.59
CA CYS A 254 -7.33 -9.09 -7.85
C CYS A 254 -7.05 -10.33 -8.72
N SER A 255 -8.04 -10.71 -9.54
CA SER A 255 -7.94 -11.81 -10.49
C SER A 255 -6.91 -11.53 -11.59
N ASP A 256 -6.90 -10.31 -12.14
CA ASP A 256 -5.96 -9.88 -13.18
C ASP A 256 -4.52 -9.86 -12.65
N LEU A 257 -4.32 -9.38 -11.42
CA LEU A 257 -2.99 -9.34 -10.80
C LEU A 257 -2.48 -10.75 -10.44
N LEU A 258 -3.36 -11.65 -9.98
CA LEU A 258 -2.99 -13.05 -9.78
C LEU A 258 -2.67 -13.73 -11.12
N ASN A 259 -3.43 -13.45 -12.18
CA ASN A 259 -3.15 -13.97 -13.51
C ASN A 259 -1.79 -13.47 -14.01
N ALA A 260 -1.52 -12.16 -13.93
CA ALA A 260 -0.23 -11.60 -14.32
C ALA A 260 0.96 -12.21 -13.55
N TYR A 261 0.76 -12.53 -12.27
CA TYR A 261 1.75 -13.23 -11.45
C TYR A 261 1.95 -14.69 -11.89
N ASP A 262 0.88 -15.44 -12.15
CA ASP A 262 0.91 -16.80 -12.72
C ASP A 262 1.69 -16.85 -14.04
N GLN A 263 1.40 -15.91 -14.95
CA GLN A 263 2.06 -15.83 -16.25
C GLN A 263 3.55 -15.47 -16.13
N ALA A 264 3.89 -14.55 -15.21
CA ALA A 264 5.28 -14.19 -14.95
C ALA A 264 6.08 -15.37 -14.38
N LEU A 265 5.47 -16.16 -13.50
CA LEU A 265 6.11 -17.33 -12.90
C LEU A 265 6.38 -18.44 -13.93
N ASP A 266 5.45 -18.67 -14.85
CA ASP A 266 5.65 -19.59 -15.99
C ASP A 266 6.77 -19.10 -16.93
N SER A 267 6.78 -17.79 -17.23
CA SER A 267 7.83 -17.17 -18.04
C SER A 267 9.22 -17.35 -17.41
N VAL A 268 9.36 -17.09 -16.10
CA VAL A 268 10.62 -17.30 -15.38
C VAL A 268 11.03 -18.78 -15.44
N ALA A 269 10.10 -19.69 -15.15
CA ALA A 269 10.37 -21.14 -15.17
C ALA A 269 10.83 -21.63 -16.54
N LYS A 270 10.24 -21.15 -17.63
CA LYS A 270 10.63 -21.49 -19.01
C LYS A 270 11.97 -20.86 -19.42
N SER A 271 12.24 -19.64 -18.96
CA SER A 271 13.49 -18.92 -19.28
C SER A 271 14.74 -19.54 -18.65
N GLY A 272 14.57 -20.35 -17.60
CA GLY A 272 15.67 -21.00 -16.88
C GLY A 272 16.57 -20.00 -16.17
N HIS A 273 17.84 -20.35 -15.98
CA HIS A 273 18.80 -19.52 -15.26
C HIS A 273 20.06 -19.24 -16.08
N ALA A 274 20.72 -18.13 -15.76
CA ALA A 274 22.09 -17.91 -16.19
C ALA A 274 23.06 -18.89 -15.50
N GLU A 275 24.24 -19.08 -16.09
CA GLU A 275 25.29 -19.94 -15.54
C GLU A 275 25.70 -19.49 -14.12
N GLY A 276 25.88 -20.44 -13.20
CA GLY A 276 26.22 -20.16 -11.80
C GLY A 276 25.04 -19.77 -10.89
N PHE A 277 23.82 -19.61 -11.42
CA PHE A 277 22.63 -19.20 -10.64
C PHE A 277 21.57 -20.30 -10.48
N GLY A 278 21.91 -21.56 -10.78
CA GLY A 278 20.97 -22.68 -10.74
C GLY A 278 20.29 -22.87 -9.38
N GLU A 279 21.07 -22.90 -8.30
CA GLU A 279 20.52 -23.06 -6.94
C GLU A 279 19.59 -21.91 -6.55
N PHE A 280 19.97 -20.66 -6.84
CA PHE A 280 19.11 -19.50 -6.59
C PHE A 280 17.80 -19.60 -7.39
N HIS A 281 17.89 -20.01 -8.66
CA HIS A 281 16.72 -20.17 -9.53
C HIS A 281 15.78 -21.30 -9.10
N THR A 282 16.31 -22.41 -8.59
CA THR A 282 15.46 -23.45 -8.00
C THR A 282 14.72 -22.92 -6.76
N ASN A 283 15.40 -22.13 -5.93
CA ASN A 283 14.83 -21.59 -4.70
C ASN A 283 13.80 -20.47 -4.94
N ILE A 284 13.99 -19.61 -5.93
CA ILE A 284 12.95 -18.62 -6.31
C ILE A 284 11.68 -19.33 -6.79
N LEU A 285 11.80 -20.35 -7.66
CA LEU A 285 10.63 -21.11 -8.13
C LEU A 285 9.95 -21.85 -6.98
N GLN A 286 10.72 -22.44 -6.06
CA GLN A 286 10.17 -23.12 -4.89
C GLN A 286 9.41 -22.16 -3.97
N HIS A 287 9.97 -20.98 -3.65
CA HIS A 287 9.28 -19.98 -2.83
C HIS A 287 7.97 -19.55 -3.49
N HIS A 288 8.03 -19.13 -4.75
CA HIS A 288 6.87 -18.60 -5.47
C HIS A 288 5.81 -19.67 -5.76
N ARG A 289 6.17 -20.97 -5.86
CA ARG A 289 5.20 -22.09 -5.90
C ARG A 289 4.31 -22.10 -4.66
N GLY A 290 4.89 -21.87 -3.48
CA GLY A 290 4.14 -21.75 -2.24
C GLY A 290 3.26 -20.49 -2.23
N GLN A 291 3.84 -19.35 -2.60
CA GLN A 291 3.13 -18.07 -2.61
C GLN A 291 1.94 -18.05 -3.56
N ILE A 292 2.10 -18.52 -4.80
CA ILE A 292 1.00 -18.54 -5.77
C ILE A 292 -0.13 -19.46 -5.31
N ALA A 293 0.19 -20.62 -4.70
CA ALA A 293 -0.82 -21.50 -4.14
C ALA A 293 -1.61 -20.81 -3.01
N PHE A 294 -0.89 -20.13 -2.11
CA PHE A 294 -1.48 -19.39 -1.01
C PHE A 294 -2.37 -18.23 -1.49
N HIS A 295 -1.91 -17.43 -2.46
CA HIS A 295 -2.66 -16.29 -2.99
C HIS A 295 -3.86 -16.73 -3.85
N ALA A 296 -3.73 -17.80 -4.63
CA ALA A 296 -4.85 -18.38 -5.36
C ALA A 296 -5.95 -18.87 -4.40
N ALA A 297 -5.58 -19.54 -3.32
CA ALA A 297 -6.51 -19.96 -2.29
C ALA A 297 -7.17 -18.75 -1.60
N THR A 298 -6.39 -17.71 -1.31
CA THR A 298 -6.88 -16.45 -0.73
C THR A 298 -7.90 -15.75 -1.65
N LEU A 299 -7.66 -15.71 -2.96
CA LEU A 299 -8.60 -15.15 -3.94
C LEU A 299 -9.92 -15.93 -3.97
N LEU A 300 -9.88 -17.26 -3.98
CA LEU A 300 -11.09 -18.11 -3.95
C LEU A 300 -11.93 -17.85 -2.69
N LEU A 301 -11.28 -17.70 -1.54
CA LEU A 301 -11.95 -17.34 -0.30
C LEU A 301 -12.55 -15.93 -0.37
N LYS A 302 -11.88 -14.97 -1.04
CA LYS A 302 -12.40 -13.61 -1.28
C LYS A 302 -13.63 -13.63 -2.18
N LYS A 303 -13.62 -14.45 -3.24
CA LYS A 303 -14.77 -14.68 -4.12
C LYS A 303 -15.95 -15.26 -3.33
N ALA A 304 -15.70 -16.27 -2.49
CA ALA A 304 -16.74 -16.87 -1.67
C ALA A 304 -17.35 -15.88 -0.66
N LYS A 305 -16.50 -15.08 0.00
CA LYS A 305 -16.94 -14.03 0.92
C LYS A 305 -17.81 -12.96 0.27
N LYS A 306 -17.49 -12.60 -0.98
CA LYS A 306 -18.25 -11.62 -1.77
C LYS A 306 -19.40 -12.27 -2.56
N ASN A 307 -19.79 -13.50 -2.21
CA ASN A 307 -20.90 -14.24 -2.81
C ASN A 307 -20.79 -14.48 -4.33
N GLN A 308 -19.57 -14.49 -4.89
CA GLN A 308 -19.34 -14.87 -6.30
C GLN A 308 -19.25 -16.40 -6.49
N THR A 309 -18.94 -17.13 -5.42
CA THR A 309 -18.86 -18.60 -5.41
C THR A 309 -19.38 -19.07 -4.04
N ASN A 310 -19.91 -20.29 -3.94
CA ASN A 310 -20.31 -20.81 -2.63
C ASN A 310 -19.09 -21.33 -1.84
N TRP A 311 -19.20 -21.37 -0.52
CA TRP A 311 -18.13 -21.82 0.38
C TRP A 311 -17.67 -23.26 0.12
N ARG A 312 -18.60 -24.13 -0.26
CA ARG A 312 -18.33 -25.56 -0.49
C ARG A 312 -17.44 -25.77 -1.72
N GLU A 313 -17.77 -25.11 -2.83
CA GLU A 313 -17.00 -25.10 -4.07
C GLU A 313 -15.64 -24.45 -3.88
N ALA A 314 -15.58 -23.31 -3.18
CA ALA A 314 -14.31 -22.67 -2.86
C ALA A 314 -13.42 -23.61 -2.03
N LYS A 315 -13.96 -24.23 -0.97
CA LYS A 315 -13.21 -25.14 -0.09
C LYS A 315 -12.61 -26.33 -0.84
N LYS A 316 -13.30 -26.84 -1.86
CA LYS A 316 -12.83 -27.93 -2.73
C LYS A 316 -11.45 -27.64 -3.32
N PHE A 317 -11.22 -26.42 -3.79
CA PHE A 317 -9.96 -25.99 -4.40
C PHE A 317 -9.00 -25.33 -3.41
N VAL A 318 -9.52 -24.62 -2.39
CA VAL A 318 -8.70 -23.98 -1.36
C VAL A 318 -7.92 -25.00 -0.54
N THR A 319 -8.53 -26.14 -0.20
CA THR A 319 -7.88 -27.15 0.67
C THR A 319 -6.59 -27.72 0.06
N PRO A 320 -6.56 -28.24 -1.19
CA PRO A 320 -5.31 -28.70 -1.80
C PRO A 320 -4.30 -27.56 -2.01
N LEU A 321 -4.74 -26.34 -2.35
CA LEU A 321 -3.83 -25.19 -2.49
C LEU A 321 -3.18 -24.79 -1.17
N MET A 322 -3.94 -24.79 -0.07
CA MET A 322 -3.40 -24.56 1.27
C MET A 322 -2.44 -25.65 1.69
N LEU A 323 -2.69 -26.90 1.28
CA LEU A 323 -1.79 -27.99 1.53
C LEU A 323 -0.47 -27.82 0.75
N ILE A 324 -0.52 -27.39 -0.51
CA ILE A 324 0.68 -27.04 -1.29
C ILE A 324 1.44 -25.87 -0.65
N ALA A 325 0.73 -24.82 -0.24
CA ALA A 325 1.31 -23.64 0.40
C ALA A 325 2.06 -24.01 1.70
N TRP A 326 1.45 -24.85 2.55
CA TRP A 326 2.05 -25.31 3.80
C TRP A 326 3.23 -26.27 3.57
N GLN A 327 3.13 -27.19 2.61
CA GLN A 327 4.20 -28.15 2.28
C GLN A 327 5.40 -27.52 1.59
N THR A 328 5.25 -26.30 1.08
CA THR A 328 6.35 -25.52 0.53
C THR A 328 7.12 -24.86 1.67
N VAL A 329 7.98 -25.64 2.32
CA VAL A 329 8.77 -25.22 3.48
C VAL A 329 9.75 -24.10 3.09
N PRO A 330 9.93 -23.06 3.94
CA PRO A 330 10.91 -22.00 3.70
C PRO A 330 12.35 -22.54 3.63
N LEU A 331 13.19 -21.91 2.81
CA LEU A 331 14.61 -22.28 2.70
C LEU A 331 15.36 -22.02 4.00
N ASP A 332 16.15 -22.97 4.48
CA ASP A 332 17.03 -22.77 5.63
C ASP A 332 18.08 -21.69 5.32
N LEU A 333 18.20 -20.70 6.20
CA LEU A 333 19.15 -19.59 6.09
C LEU A 333 20.62 -20.05 6.27
N LYS A 334 20.85 -21.30 6.69
CA LYS A 334 22.19 -21.87 6.94
C LYS A 334 22.75 -22.68 5.76
N VAL A 335 22.08 -22.68 4.60
CA VAL A 335 22.59 -23.40 3.43
C VAL A 335 23.93 -22.84 2.96
N ASN A 336 24.89 -23.73 2.67
CA ASN A 336 26.29 -23.36 2.41
C ASN A 336 26.47 -22.38 1.25
N TRP A 337 25.71 -22.55 0.17
CA TRP A 337 25.84 -21.69 -1.01
C TRP A 337 25.44 -20.24 -0.73
N LEU A 338 24.57 -20.00 0.24
CA LEU A 338 24.10 -18.66 0.61
C LEU A 338 25.22 -17.79 1.21
N VAL A 339 26.20 -18.43 1.86
CA VAL A 339 27.34 -17.75 2.50
C VAL A 339 28.15 -16.95 1.48
N HIS A 340 28.29 -17.49 0.27
CA HIS A 340 29.05 -16.88 -0.82
C HIS A 340 28.16 -16.16 -1.85
N ALA A 341 26.84 -16.15 -1.64
CA ALA A 341 25.90 -15.51 -2.55
C ALA A 341 25.99 -13.97 -2.48
N PRO A 342 25.70 -13.25 -3.58
CA PRO A 342 25.58 -11.79 -3.57
C PRO A 342 24.64 -11.28 -2.47
N GLN A 343 24.96 -10.12 -1.89
CA GLN A 343 24.17 -9.54 -0.78
C GLN A 343 22.67 -9.40 -1.09
N LYS A 344 22.32 -9.05 -2.34
CA LYS A 344 20.92 -8.95 -2.79
C LYS A 344 20.21 -10.32 -2.74
N GLN A 345 20.90 -11.42 -3.06
CA GLN A 345 20.35 -12.77 -2.94
C GLN A 345 20.18 -13.18 -1.48
N GLN A 346 21.16 -12.87 -0.62
CA GLN A 346 21.05 -13.11 0.81
C GLN A 346 19.85 -12.36 1.42
N ASN A 347 19.65 -11.10 1.03
CA ASN A 347 18.52 -10.30 1.50
C ASN A 347 17.18 -10.85 0.97
N ALA A 348 17.12 -11.26 -0.29
CA ALA A 348 15.94 -11.91 -0.86
C ALA A 348 15.58 -13.20 -0.11
N ILE A 349 16.56 -14.06 0.21
CA ILE A 349 16.31 -15.31 0.93
C ILE A 349 15.85 -15.07 2.37
N LYS A 350 16.45 -14.10 3.07
CA LYS A 350 15.98 -13.70 4.41
C LYS A 350 14.53 -13.24 4.38
N ARG A 351 14.15 -12.50 3.35
CA ARG A 351 12.76 -12.08 3.12
C ARG A 351 11.86 -13.28 2.83
N TRP A 352 12.23 -14.15 1.89
CA TRP A 352 11.45 -15.35 1.55
C TRP A 352 11.28 -16.30 2.74
N TYR A 353 12.25 -16.36 3.65
CA TYR A 353 12.14 -17.14 4.87
C TYR A 353 11.01 -16.62 5.77
N VAL A 354 10.93 -15.30 5.97
CA VAL A 354 9.87 -14.66 6.76
C VAL A 354 8.52 -14.80 6.07
N GLU A 355 8.44 -14.44 4.79
CA GLU A 355 7.22 -14.55 3.97
C GLU A 355 6.71 -16.00 3.91
N GLY A 356 7.64 -16.96 3.76
CA GLY A 356 7.34 -18.38 3.73
C GLY A 356 6.89 -18.93 5.08
N SER A 357 7.51 -18.48 6.18
CA SER A 357 7.09 -18.85 7.54
C SER A 357 5.68 -18.33 7.82
N TYR A 358 5.40 -17.09 7.42
CA TYR A 358 4.07 -16.53 7.45
C TYR A 358 3.08 -17.39 6.64
N ARG A 359 3.38 -17.69 5.38
CA ARG A 359 2.55 -18.58 4.53
C ARG A 359 2.28 -19.93 5.22
N CYS A 360 3.30 -20.59 5.74
CA CYS A 360 3.16 -21.91 6.38
C CYS A 360 2.35 -21.85 7.68
N SER A 361 2.50 -20.79 8.49
CA SER A 361 1.64 -20.53 9.65
C SER A 361 0.18 -20.35 9.23
N GLN A 362 -0.09 -19.43 8.28
CA GLN A 362 -1.44 -19.14 7.77
C GLN A 362 -2.16 -20.36 7.21
N SER A 363 -1.51 -21.03 6.27
CA SER A 363 -2.07 -22.21 5.61
C SER A 363 -2.22 -23.40 6.56
N GLY A 364 -1.26 -23.61 7.46
CA GLY A 364 -1.30 -24.68 8.46
C GLY A 364 -2.46 -24.52 9.44
N HIS A 365 -2.64 -23.34 10.04
CA HIS A 365 -3.75 -23.08 10.96
C HIS A 365 -5.10 -23.10 10.23
N TYR A 366 -5.16 -22.66 8.97
CA TYR A 366 -6.36 -22.85 8.14
C TYR A 366 -6.73 -24.33 8.00
N LEU A 367 -5.76 -25.19 7.67
CA LEU A 367 -5.99 -26.63 7.54
C LEU A 367 -6.45 -27.23 8.87
N LEU A 368 -5.72 -26.99 9.96
CA LEU A 368 -6.06 -27.51 11.29
C LEU A 368 -7.47 -27.09 11.75
N SER A 369 -7.86 -25.84 11.49
CA SER A 369 -9.15 -25.30 11.91
C SER A 369 -10.35 -25.85 11.12
N ASN A 370 -10.14 -26.18 9.84
CA ASN A 370 -11.18 -26.62 8.91
C ASN A 370 -11.31 -28.14 8.76
N ILE A 371 -10.31 -28.90 9.20
CA ILE A 371 -10.23 -30.35 9.04
C ILE A 371 -10.74 -31.10 10.28
N GLN A 372 -10.36 -30.63 11.48
CA GLN A 372 -10.80 -31.21 12.77
C GLN A 372 -10.76 -32.77 12.74
N ASP A 373 -11.86 -33.43 13.13
CA ASP A 373 -11.94 -34.89 13.24
C ASP A 373 -12.17 -35.61 11.90
N LYS A 374 -12.33 -34.87 10.78
CA LYS A 374 -12.62 -35.43 9.44
C LYS A 374 -11.37 -35.62 8.58
N SER A 375 -10.23 -35.90 9.21
CA SER A 375 -8.92 -35.92 8.57
C SER A 375 -8.83 -36.87 7.37
N GLN A 376 -9.28 -38.13 7.52
CA GLN A 376 -9.22 -39.12 6.45
C GLN A 376 -10.13 -38.76 5.27
N ILE A 377 -11.38 -38.37 5.55
CA ILE A 377 -12.37 -37.97 4.53
C ILE A 377 -11.83 -36.83 3.66
N ILE A 378 -11.14 -35.86 4.27
CA ILE A 378 -10.60 -34.72 3.53
C ILE A 378 -9.39 -35.14 2.69
N LEU A 379 -8.53 -36.02 3.18
CA LEU A 379 -7.44 -36.58 2.40
C LEU A 379 -7.96 -37.39 1.20
N ASP A 380 -9.00 -38.18 1.39
CA ASP A 380 -9.64 -38.95 0.31
C ASP A 380 -10.25 -38.00 -0.75
N GLN A 381 -10.93 -36.93 -0.32
CA GLN A 381 -11.46 -35.89 -1.23
C GLN A 381 -10.37 -35.17 -2.01
N ILE A 382 -9.24 -34.85 -1.37
CA ILE A 382 -8.08 -34.25 -2.04
C ILE A 382 -7.50 -35.23 -3.05
N SER A 383 -7.35 -36.51 -2.66
CA SER A 383 -6.84 -37.57 -3.54
C SER A 383 -7.72 -37.72 -4.78
N GLU A 384 -9.04 -37.86 -4.60
CA GLU A 384 -10.01 -37.99 -5.69
C GLU A 384 -10.00 -36.78 -6.63
N LEU A 385 -9.88 -35.56 -6.08
CA LEU A 385 -9.77 -34.35 -6.87
C LEU A 385 -8.46 -34.32 -7.67
N CYS A 386 -7.33 -34.54 -7.00
CA CYS A 386 -6.00 -34.39 -7.58
C CYS A 386 -5.59 -35.55 -8.49
N SER A 387 -6.25 -36.70 -8.40
CA SER A 387 -6.05 -37.83 -9.33
C SER A 387 -6.69 -37.59 -10.71
N GLY A 388 -7.70 -36.72 -10.80
CA GLY A 388 -8.33 -36.37 -12.06
C GLY A 388 -7.39 -35.56 -12.96
N THR A 389 -7.28 -35.90 -14.25
CA THR A 389 -6.37 -35.21 -15.18
C THR A 389 -6.65 -33.70 -15.35
N ASN A 390 -7.88 -33.26 -15.06
CA ASN A 390 -8.36 -31.91 -15.40
C ASN A 390 -8.63 -31.02 -14.16
N TRP A 391 -8.17 -31.41 -12.96
CA TRP A 391 -8.47 -30.63 -11.75
C TRP A 391 -7.80 -29.25 -11.78
N LYS A 392 -6.61 -29.15 -12.38
CA LYS A 392 -5.89 -27.90 -12.59
C LYS A 392 -6.62 -26.99 -13.57
N ASP A 393 -7.18 -27.53 -14.64
CA ASP A 393 -8.00 -26.76 -15.59
C ASP A 393 -9.24 -26.17 -14.90
N LYS A 394 -9.96 -27.00 -14.12
CA LYS A 394 -11.10 -26.55 -13.33
C LYS A 394 -10.71 -25.52 -12.28
N LEU A 395 -9.54 -25.66 -11.65
CA LEU A 395 -9.01 -24.66 -10.74
C LEU A 395 -8.77 -23.33 -11.48
N TYR A 396 -8.11 -23.38 -12.64
CA TYR A 396 -7.81 -22.19 -13.44
C TYR A 396 -9.09 -21.46 -13.86
N GLU A 397 -10.11 -22.19 -14.32
CA GLU A 397 -11.41 -21.61 -14.70
C GLU A 397 -12.19 -21.00 -13.51
N ASN A 398 -12.01 -21.54 -12.31
CA ASN A 398 -12.60 -20.94 -11.10
C ASN A 398 -11.83 -19.68 -10.64
N LEU A 399 -10.52 -19.64 -10.86
CA LEU A 399 -9.71 -18.47 -10.56
C LEU A 399 -9.94 -17.35 -11.58
N PHE A 400 -10.02 -17.69 -12.85
CA PHE A 400 -9.98 -16.75 -13.96
C PHE A 400 -11.19 -16.92 -14.88
N THR A 401 -12.01 -15.88 -14.99
CA THR A 401 -13.30 -15.94 -15.69
C THR A 401 -13.36 -15.08 -16.94
N THR A 402 -12.40 -14.17 -17.15
CA THR A 402 -12.44 -13.29 -18.33
C THR A 402 -11.88 -13.99 -19.57
N PRO A 403 -12.38 -13.66 -20.78
CA PRO A 403 -11.87 -14.24 -22.02
C PRO A 403 -10.36 -14.06 -22.22
N ASP A 404 -9.83 -12.87 -21.86
CA ASP A 404 -8.39 -12.58 -21.93
C ASP A 404 -7.58 -13.53 -21.03
N GLN A 405 -7.97 -13.70 -19.77
CA GLN A 405 -7.28 -14.62 -18.85
C GLN A 405 -7.40 -16.08 -19.33
N LEU A 406 -8.57 -16.49 -19.82
CA LEU A 406 -8.80 -17.86 -20.31
C LEU A 406 -7.97 -18.18 -21.57
N SER A 407 -7.68 -17.17 -22.41
CA SER A 407 -6.80 -17.33 -23.58
C SER A 407 -5.34 -17.66 -23.20
N LYS A 408 -4.93 -17.34 -21.96
CA LYS A 408 -3.55 -17.47 -21.45
C LYS A 408 -3.27 -18.79 -20.71
N LYS A 409 -4.15 -19.79 -20.84
CA LYS A 409 -3.97 -21.12 -20.21
C LYS A 409 -2.63 -21.79 -20.55
N ASN A 410 -2.18 -21.70 -21.80
CA ASN A 410 -0.94 -22.37 -22.27
C ASN A 410 0.35 -21.82 -21.64
N SER A 411 0.29 -20.63 -21.05
CA SER A 411 1.38 -19.96 -20.34
C SER A 411 1.12 -19.83 -18.84
N SER A 412 0.26 -20.71 -18.30
CA SER A 412 -0.05 -20.73 -16.86
C SER A 412 0.90 -21.62 -16.08
N TYR A 413 1.49 -21.07 -15.00
CA TYR A 413 2.32 -21.84 -14.07
C TYR A 413 1.47 -22.84 -13.28
N LEU A 414 0.26 -22.47 -12.88
CA LEU A 414 -0.68 -23.33 -12.16
C LEU A 414 -1.05 -24.60 -12.96
N LEU A 415 -1.07 -24.51 -14.28
CA LEU A 415 -1.29 -25.66 -15.18
C LEU A 415 0.00 -26.42 -15.50
N SER A 416 1.17 -25.84 -15.23
CA SER A 416 2.46 -26.44 -15.53
C SER A 416 2.74 -27.74 -14.75
N LYS A 417 3.71 -28.51 -15.22
CA LYS A 417 4.21 -29.72 -14.54
C LYS A 417 4.94 -29.40 -13.22
N LEU A 418 5.46 -28.18 -13.07
CA LEU A 418 6.16 -27.73 -11.87
C LEU A 418 5.21 -27.53 -10.69
N MET A 419 3.94 -27.24 -10.97
CA MET A 419 2.88 -27.22 -9.97
C MET A 419 2.45 -28.65 -9.61
N THR A 420 3.24 -29.35 -8.80
CA THR A 420 2.95 -30.74 -8.40
C THR A 420 1.78 -30.82 -7.42
N SER A 421 1.02 -31.91 -7.49
CA SER A 421 -0.04 -32.23 -6.52
C SER A 421 0.53 -32.33 -5.08
N PRO A 422 -0.24 -31.94 -4.05
CA PRO A 422 0.24 -32.00 -2.68
C PRO A 422 0.41 -33.46 -2.22
N ALA A 423 1.35 -33.68 -1.30
CA ALA A 423 1.42 -34.95 -0.59
C ALA A 423 0.18 -35.10 0.31
N LEU A 424 -0.36 -36.31 0.44
CA LEU A 424 -1.55 -36.58 1.26
C LEU A 424 -1.19 -36.69 2.76
N ARG A 425 -0.62 -35.61 3.31
CA ARG A 425 -0.25 -35.50 4.72
C ARG A 425 -0.67 -34.15 5.27
N LEU A 426 -1.47 -34.19 6.34
CA LEU A 426 -1.92 -32.99 7.04
C LEU A 426 -0.89 -32.48 8.05
N PRO A 427 -0.89 -31.16 8.33
CA PRO A 427 -0.07 -30.57 9.38
C PRO A 427 -0.43 -31.09 10.77
N ARG A 428 0.57 -31.21 11.64
CA ARG A 428 0.37 -31.31 13.09
C ARG A 428 0.46 -29.92 13.72
N LYS A 429 -0.25 -29.72 14.84
CA LYS A 429 -0.27 -28.45 15.56
C LYS A 429 1.13 -27.91 15.88
N VAL A 430 2.02 -28.76 16.38
CA VAL A 430 3.41 -28.38 16.72
C VAL A 430 4.20 -27.92 15.49
N GLU A 431 3.97 -28.55 14.33
CA GLU A 431 4.66 -28.20 13.07
C GLU A 431 4.22 -26.83 12.56
N VAL A 432 2.94 -26.48 12.73
CA VAL A 432 2.42 -25.16 12.33
C VAL A 432 2.91 -24.08 13.29
N GLN A 433 2.83 -24.34 14.61
CA GLN A 433 3.25 -23.40 15.64
C GLN A 433 4.75 -23.08 15.58
N ALA A 434 5.58 -24.00 15.06
CA ALA A 434 7.00 -23.74 14.83
C ALA A 434 7.27 -22.58 13.86
N TYR A 435 6.31 -22.23 12.99
CA TYR A 435 6.43 -21.08 12.08
C TYR A 435 5.87 -19.78 12.67
N ASP A 436 5.10 -19.83 13.75
CA ASP A 436 4.40 -18.66 14.28
C ASP A 436 5.37 -17.59 14.79
N ASP A 437 6.53 -18.00 15.33
CA ASP A 437 7.55 -17.07 15.84
C ASP A 437 8.14 -16.18 14.73
N ASP A 438 8.48 -16.77 13.58
CA ASP A 438 9.01 -16.03 12.44
C ASP A 438 7.91 -15.34 11.62
N ALA A 439 6.71 -15.92 11.55
CA ALA A 439 5.55 -15.34 10.88
C ALA A 439 5.16 -13.96 11.43
N GLN A 440 5.40 -13.72 12.73
CA GLN A 440 5.15 -12.43 13.38
C GLN A 440 5.95 -11.28 12.74
N ARG A 441 7.11 -11.58 12.13
CA ARG A 441 8.01 -10.56 11.55
C ARG A 441 7.53 -10.01 10.21
N GLU A 442 6.60 -10.70 9.54
CA GLU A 442 6.03 -10.22 8.27
C GLU A 442 5.13 -9.00 8.50
N TYR A 443 4.29 -9.04 9.55
CA TYR A 443 3.36 -7.96 9.88
C TYR A 443 3.50 -7.51 11.35
N PRO A 444 4.67 -6.97 11.75
CA PRO A 444 4.99 -6.70 13.16
C PRO A 444 4.12 -5.61 13.80
N SER A 445 3.52 -4.74 12.98
CA SER A 445 2.66 -3.64 13.42
C SER A 445 1.17 -3.95 13.36
N SER A 446 0.77 -5.16 12.90
CA SER A 446 -0.63 -5.46 12.61
C SER A 446 -1.26 -6.34 13.70
N LEU A 447 -2.05 -5.70 14.57
CA LEU A 447 -2.83 -6.36 15.62
C LEU A 447 -3.71 -7.50 15.08
N HIS A 448 -4.24 -7.35 13.86
CA HIS A 448 -5.08 -8.36 13.24
C HIS A 448 -4.38 -9.71 13.10
N HIS A 449 -3.12 -9.72 12.66
CA HIS A 449 -2.36 -10.95 12.45
C HIS A 449 -2.02 -11.64 13.77
N PHE A 450 -1.68 -10.88 14.82
CA PHE A 450 -1.46 -11.43 16.16
C PHE A 450 -2.72 -12.07 16.73
N VAL A 451 -3.86 -11.38 16.64
CA VAL A 451 -5.14 -11.89 17.12
C VAL A 451 -5.53 -13.16 16.35
N TRP A 452 -5.34 -13.18 15.03
CA TRP A 452 -5.60 -14.39 14.23
C TRP A 452 -4.76 -15.58 14.68
N MET A 453 -3.43 -15.40 14.87
CA MET A 453 -2.56 -16.48 15.34
C MET A 453 -3.05 -17.00 16.69
N LEU A 454 -3.29 -16.10 17.66
CA LEU A 454 -3.72 -16.44 19.01
C LEU A 454 -5.06 -17.20 19.05
N LEU A 455 -6.00 -16.90 18.16
CA LEU A 455 -7.27 -17.64 18.10
C LEU A 455 -7.13 -19.13 17.75
N ASN A 456 -5.98 -19.53 17.21
CA ASN A 456 -5.68 -20.93 16.92
C ASN A 456 -5.05 -21.67 18.12
N TYR A 457 -4.73 -20.97 19.21
CA TYR A 457 -4.15 -21.54 20.42
C TYR A 457 -5.27 -21.95 21.40
N LYS A 458 -5.15 -23.15 21.97
CA LYS A 458 -6.05 -23.60 23.05
C LYS A 458 -5.69 -22.95 24.38
N ASN A 459 -4.39 -22.87 24.66
CA ASN A 459 -3.82 -22.16 25.80
C ASN A 459 -2.97 -21.01 25.26
N TYR A 460 -3.35 -19.76 25.56
CA TYR A 460 -2.63 -18.59 25.06
C TYR A 460 -1.24 -18.43 25.68
N ALA A 461 -0.98 -19.07 26.82
CA ALA A 461 0.36 -19.11 27.41
C ALA A 461 1.39 -19.84 26.54
N ASP A 462 0.95 -20.73 25.63
CA ASP A 462 1.85 -21.42 24.69
C ASP A 462 2.30 -20.49 23.55
N PHE A 463 1.62 -19.36 23.33
CA PHE A 463 1.97 -18.40 22.29
C PHE A 463 3.16 -17.56 22.71
N LYS A 464 4.24 -17.63 21.93
CA LYS A 464 5.45 -16.86 22.17
C LYS A 464 5.46 -15.62 21.27
N CYS A 465 5.40 -14.44 21.88
CA CYS A 465 5.68 -13.21 21.15
C CYS A 465 7.14 -12.83 21.32
N THR A 466 7.92 -12.85 20.24
CA THR A 466 9.38 -12.59 20.26
C THR A 466 9.74 -11.17 19.82
N LEU A 467 8.80 -10.44 19.19
CA LEU A 467 9.06 -9.09 18.68
C LEU A 467 9.35 -8.05 19.78
N PHE A 468 8.82 -8.29 20.98
CA PHE A 468 8.89 -7.35 22.10
C PHE A 468 9.85 -7.80 23.20
N ASP A 469 10.77 -8.73 22.89
CA ASP A 469 11.75 -9.26 23.86
C ASP A 469 12.69 -8.19 24.41
N MET A 470 12.86 -7.09 23.69
CA MET A 470 13.67 -5.94 24.12
C MET A 470 12.98 -5.07 25.19
N LEU A 471 11.67 -5.22 25.42
CA LEU A 471 10.93 -4.45 26.42
C LEU A 471 11.14 -5.07 27.81
N THR A 472 11.91 -4.38 28.65
CA THR A 472 12.20 -4.81 30.03
C THR A 472 11.21 -4.18 31.02
N PRO A 473 10.77 -4.92 32.05
CA PRO A 473 9.86 -4.39 33.06
C PRO A 473 10.58 -3.39 33.98
N ASN A 474 10.19 -2.11 33.91
CA ASN A 474 10.56 -1.11 34.90
C ASN A 474 9.45 -1.00 35.96
N MET A 475 9.75 -1.39 37.20
CA MET A 475 8.78 -1.47 38.32
C MET A 475 8.65 -0.15 39.11
N THR A 476 9.37 0.91 38.73
CA THR A 476 9.57 2.10 39.56
C THR A 476 8.75 3.33 39.14
N SER A 477 8.10 3.31 37.97
CA SER A 477 7.22 4.39 37.51
C SER A 477 6.01 3.84 36.76
N CYS A 478 4.95 4.64 36.65
CA CYS A 478 3.77 4.32 35.84
C CYS A 478 3.63 5.38 34.75
N GLY A 479 4.08 5.06 33.53
CA GLY A 479 3.97 5.93 32.35
C GLY A 479 4.08 5.13 31.05
N PRO A 480 3.78 5.72 29.87
CA PRO A 480 3.88 5.02 28.59
C PRO A 480 5.27 4.38 28.33
N GLU A 481 6.31 4.99 28.87
CA GLU A 481 7.70 4.53 28.85
C GLU A 481 7.97 3.26 29.68
N THR A 482 7.01 2.83 30.51
CA THR A 482 7.13 1.62 31.34
C THR A 482 6.42 0.41 30.76
N LEU A 483 5.86 0.53 29.54
CA LEU A 483 5.26 -0.59 28.81
C LEU A 483 6.29 -1.71 28.64
N ASN A 484 5.96 -2.87 29.17
CA ASN A 484 6.79 -4.06 29.11
C ASN A 484 6.11 -5.17 28.30
N LYS A 485 6.83 -6.27 28.08
CA LYS A 485 6.32 -7.43 27.32
C LYS A 485 5.03 -8.02 27.90
N ILE A 486 4.86 -8.01 29.23
CA ILE A 486 3.67 -8.54 29.90
C ILE A 486 2.46 -7.67 29.58
N ASP A 487 2.60 -6.35 29.56
CA ASP A 487 1.52 -5.42 29.21
C ASP A 487 1.04 -5.68 27.77
N VAL A 488 1.98 -5.88 26.84
CA VAL A 488 1.67 -6.21 25.45
C VAL A 488 0.94 -7.54 25.35
N LEU A 489 1.41 -8.58 26.03
CA LEU A 489 0.75 -9.89 26.04
C LEU A 489 -0.64 -9.82 26.68
N ALA A 490 -0.80 -9.09 27.78
CA ALA A 490 -2.09 -8.88 28.43
C ALA A 490 -3.08 -8.17 27.49
N PHE A 491 -2.64 -7.14 26.78
CA PHE A 491 -3.44 -6.45 25.76
C PHE A 491 -3.83 -7.40 24.61
N LEU A 492 -2.87 -8.16 24.07
CA LEU A 492 -3.11 -9.13 23.00
C LEU A 492 -4.12 -10.21 23.42
N TYR A 493 -3.93 -10.82 24.58
CA TYR A 493 -4.84 -11.85 25.10
C TYR A 493 -6.23 -11.29 25.36
N SER A 494 -6.34 -10.10 25.96
CA SER A 494 -7.63 -9.44 26.22
C SER A 494 -8.36 -9.13 24.90
N THR A 495 -7.63 -8.64 23.90
CA THR A 495 -8.17 -8.37 22.57
C THR A 495 -8.66 -9.66 21.92
N THR A 496 -7.86 -10.73 21.97
CA THR A 496 -8.22 -12.05 21.43
C THR A 496 -9.47 -12.61 22.11
N LEU A 497 -9.55 -12.58 23.44
CA LEU A 497 -10.72 -13.04 24.20
C LEU A 497 -11.97 -12.25 23.85
N THR A 498 -11.84 -10.92 23.72
CA THR A 498 -12.95 -10.05 23.31
C THR A 498 -13.43 -10.38 21.90
N THR A 499 -12.49 -10.61 20.98
CA THR A 499 -12.81 -10.96 19.59
C THR A 499 -13.48 -12.34 19.49
N LEU A 500 -13.03 -13.31 20.30
CA LEU A 500 -13.66 -14.63 20.40
C LEU A 500 -15.11 -14.52 20.88
N ARG A 501 -15.36 -13.77 21.95
CA ARG A 501 -16.72 -13.53 22.47
C ARG A 501 -17.62 -12.87 21.43
N GLN A 502 -17.12 -11.87 20.70
CA GLN A 502 -17.89 -11.22 19.65
C GLN A 502 -18.31 -12.21 18.55
N LYS A 503 -17.39 -13.09 18.13
CA LYS A 503 -17.66 -14.14 17.14
C LYS A 503 -18.74 -15.13 17.59
N ASP A 504 -18.69 -15.55 18.86
CA ASP A 504 -19.68 -16.49 19.39
C ASP A 504 -21.08 -15.87 19.42
N HIS A 505 -21.18 -14.57 19.74
CA HIS A 505 -22.45 -13.84 19.70
C HIS A 505 -23.06 -13.73 18.29
N SER A 506 -22.25 -13.58 17.25
CA SER A 506 -22.70 -13.46 15.86
C SER A 506 -22.97 -14.81 15.19
N ASN A 507 -22.28 -15.88 15.57
CA ASN A 507 -22.57 -17.24 15.09
C ASN A 507 -23.91 -17.79 15.61
N ASN A 508 -24.43 -17.27 16.72
CA ASN A 508 -25.79 -17.60 17.18
C ASN A 508 -26.91 -17.11 16.23
N PHE A 509 -26.57 -16.37 15.17
CA PHE A 509 -27.53 -15.87 14.17
C PHE A 509 -27.31 -16.41 12.74
N HIS A 510 -26.25 -17.21 12.45
CA HIS A 510 -25.98 -17.73 11.10
C HIS A 510 -25.47 -19.19 11.08
N ALA A 511 -25.95 -19.96 10.09
CA ALA A 511 -25.78 -21.40 9.95
C ALA A 511 -24.32 -21.92 9.96
N THR A 512 -24.16 -23.14 10.48
CA THR A 512 -22.93 -23.86 10.87
C THR A 512 -22.00 -24.31 9.73
N ASP A 513 -22.31 -23.99 8.48
CA ASP A 513 -21.52 -24.43 7.30
C ASP A 513 -20.40 -23.45 6.90
N ASN A 514 -20.27 -22.32 7.61
CA ASN A 514 -19.24 -21.31 7.35
C ASN A 514 -17.87 -21.74 7.91
N VAL A 515 -16.80 -21.50 7.15
CA VAL A 515 -15.41 -21.55 7.65
C VAL A 515 -15.33 -20.68 8.91
N LYS A 516 -14.50 -21.05 9.91
CA LYS A 516 -14.29 -20.26 11.14
C LYS A 516 -13.87 -18.81 10.81
N THR A 517 -14.84 -17.92 10.62
CA THR A 517 -14.68 -16.49 10.38
C THR A 517 -14.90 -15.72 11.68
N LEU A 518 -14.18 -14.62 11.90
CA LEU A 518 -14.49 -13.67 12.98
C LEU A 518 -15.53 -12.71 12.40
N THR A 519 -16.75 -12.92 12.82
CA THR A 519 -17.87 -12.02 12.58
C THR A 519 -17.76 -10.87 13.58
N SER A 520 -17.18 -9.76 13.15
CA SER A 520 -17.59 -8.45 13.68
C SER A 520 -18.51 -7.81 12.64
N LYS A 521 -19.18 -6.71 12.96
CA LYS A 521 -19.98 -5.89 12.01
C LYS A 521 -19.27 -5.50 10.70
N TYR A 522 -17.99 -5.82 10.57
CA TYR A 522 -17.24 -5.88 9.33
C TYR A 522 -17.07 -7.33 8.92
N ASN A 523 -17.71 -7.74 7.81
CA ASN A 523 -17.42 -8.99 7.10
C ASN A 523 -15.90 -9.09 6.90
N ARG A 524 -15.17 -9.82 7.74
CA ARG A 524 -13.70 -9.94 7.69
C ARG A 524 -13.34 -11.42 7.57
N PHE A 525 -12.58 -11.73 6.53
CA PHE A 525 -11.95 -13.04 6.38
C PHE A 525 -10.60 -12.93 7.02
N ILE A 526 -10.31 -13.84 7.94
CA ILE A 526 -9.13 -13.75 8.81
C ILE A 526 -7.88 -14.31 8.13
N MET A 527 -7.84 -14.27 6.80
CA MET A 527 -6.72 -14.74 5.99
C MET A 527 -6.27 -13.68 4.99
N PHE A 528 -6.94 -12.53 4.96
CA PHE A 528 -6.46 -11.43 4.16
C PHE A 528 -5.33 -10.74 4.90
N PRO A 529 -4.23 -10.41 4.20
CA PRO A 529 -3.36 -9.38 4.72
C PRO A 529 -4.23 -8.17 5.02
N THR A 530 -4.03 -7.58 6.19
CA THR A 530 -4.71 -6.35 6.60
C THR A 530 -3.63 -5.39 7.04
N THR A 531 -3.58 -4.24 6.38
CA THR A 531 -2.76 -3.11 6.81
C THR A 531 -3.59 -2.25 7.75
N ASN A 532 -2.93 -1.74 8.80
CA ASN A 532 -3.53 -0.80 9.75
C ASN A 532 -3.69 0.58 9.14
#